data_AF-A0A9R0UDS0-F1
#
_entry.id   AF-A0A9R0UDS0-F1
#
_cell.length_a   1.000
_cell.length_b   1.000
_cell.length_c   1.000
_cell.angle_alpha   90.00
_cell.angle_beta   90.00
_cell.angle_gamma   90.00
#
_symmetry.space_group_name_H-M   'P 1'
#
loop_
_entity.id
_entity.type
_entity.pdbx_description
1 polymer ?
#
loop_
_entity_poly.entity_id
_entity_poly.type
_entity_poly.pdbx_seq_one_letter_code
_entity_poly.pdbx_strand_id
1 'polypeptide(L)' 'MMWRKSSYSGAQTNCVEVQLGPVSQIRDTKDRSGGTLTVGSAAWGAFLRKAKR' A
#
# COMPACT_ATOMS: atom_id res chain seq x y z
N MET A 1 -9.66 4.65 -9.69
CA MET A 1 -8.84 4.04 -8.62
C MET A 1 -8.41 2.65 -9.07
N MET A 2 -7.11 2.38 -9.16
CA MET A 2 -6.57 1.08 -9.59
C MET A 2 -5.51 0.63 -8.60
N TRP A 3 -5.46 -0.67 -8.30
CA TRP A 3 -4.39 -1.25 -7.51
C TRP A 3 -3.07 -1.25 -8.29
N ARG A 4 -2.01 -0.80 -7.63
CA ARG A 4 -0.64 -0.88 -8.13
C ARG A 4 0.15 -1.82 -7.22
N LYS A 5 0.62 -2.92 -7.79
CA LYS A 5 1.56 -3.82 -7.13
C LYS A 5 2.94 -3.15 -7.06
N SER A 6 3.62 -3.31 -5.93
CA SER A 6 4.99 -2.81 -5.76
C SER A 6 5.94 -3.56 -6.70
N SER A 7 6.90 -2.85 -7.29
CA SER A 7 7.97 -3.45 -8.10
C SER A 7 8.95 -4.28 -7.26
N TYR A 8 8.96 -4.08 -5.94
CA TYR A 8 9.77 -4.85 -5.00
C TYR A 8 9.09 -6.17 -4.59
N SER A 9 7.86 -6.40 -5.04
CA SER A 9 7.14 -7.66 -4.83
C SER A 9 7.70 -8.74 -5.75
N GLY A 10 8.80 -9.37 -5.30
CA GLY A 10 9.41 -10.53 -5.95
C GLY A 10 8.61 -11.81 -5.74
N ALA A 11 9.16 -12.93 -6.20
CA ALA A 11 8.47 -14.22 -6.22
C ALA A 11 7.98 -14.70 -4.84
N GLN A 12 8.63 -14.32 -3.74
CA GLN A 12 8.26 -14.80 -2.39
C GLN A 12 8.30 -13.73 -1.27
N THR A 13 8.87 -12.54 -1.51
CA THR A 13 9.07 -11.51 -0.47
C THR A 13 8.48 -10.15 -0.87
N ASN A 14 8.11 -9.35 0.13
CA ASN A 14 7.73 -7.93 -0.01
C ASN A 14 6.50 -7.66 -0.90
N CYS A 15 5.46 -8.50 -0.79
CA CYS A 15 4.29 -8.47 -1.66
C CYS A 15 3.22 -7.47 -1.19
N VAL A 16 3.23 -6.25 -1.71
CA VAL A 16 2.27 -5.20 -1.31
C VAL A 16 1.62 -4.57 -2.54
N GLU A 17 0.32 -4.37 -2.47
CA GLU A 17 -0.47 -3.60 -3.42
C GLU A 17 -1.00 -2.33 -2.75
N VAL A 18 -0.97 -1.21 -3.48
CA VAL A 18 -1.51 0.08 -3.03
C VAL A 18 -2.51 0.64 -4.02
N GLN A 19 -3.59 1.23 -3.53
CA GLN A 19 -4.52 2.00 -4.32
C GLN A 19 -4.55 3.42 -3.77
N LEU A 20 -4.23 4.39 -4.62
CA LEU A 20 -4.18 5.80 -4.24
C LEU A 20 -5.49 6.50 -4.57
N GLY A 21 -5.96 7.35 -3.66
CA GLY A 21 -7.18 8.14 -3.77
C GLY A 21 -7.33 9.12 -2.61
N PRO A 22 -8.52 9.75 -2.43
CA PRO A 22 -8.82 10.56 -1.25
C PRO A 22 -8.56 9.80 0.06
N VAL A 23 -8.73 8.47 -0.01
CA VAL A 23 -8.29 7.53 0.99
C VAL A 23 -7.42 6.48 0.30
N SER A 24 -6.21 6.29 0.81
CA SER A 24 -5.26 5.30 0.31
C SER A 24 -5.56 3.94 0.94
N GLN A 25 -5.45 2.88 0.16
CA GLN A 25 -5.65 1.52 0.61
C GLN A 25 -4.39 0.70 0.37
N ILE A 26 -4.05 -0.16 1.33
CA ILE A 26 -2.85 -1.01 1.32
C ILE A 26 -3.26 -2.41 1.69
N ARG A 27 -2.79 -3.41 0.94
CA ARG A 27 -3.03 -4.82 1.27
C ARG A 27 -1.83 -5.68 0.93
N ASP A 28 -1.77 -6.84 1.57
CA ASP A 28 -0.86 -7.91 1.17
C ASP A 28 -1.34 -8.50 -0.16
N THR A 29 -0.43 -8.62 -1.13
CA THR A 29 -0.74 -9.26 -2.41
C THR A 29 -0.95 -10.77 -2.26
N LYS A 30 -0.27 -11.40 -1.29
CA LYS A 30 -0.32 -12.84 -1.00
C LYS A 30 -1.54 -13.24 -0.20
N ASP A 31 -2.06 -12.32 0.62
CA ASP A 31 -3.29 -12.52 1.39
C ASP A 31 -4.27 -11.38 1.17
N ARG A 32 -5.03 -11.46 0.07
CA ARG A 32 -6.06 -10.48 -0.26
C ARG A 32 -7.28 -10.58 0.66
N SER A 33 -7.47 -11.72 1.32
CA SER A 33 -8.56 -11.98 2.27
C SER A 33 -8.28 -11.44 3.67
N GLY A 34 -7.02 -11.26 4.04
CA GLY A 34 -6.58 -10.78 5.36
C GLY A 34 -6.96 -9.33 5.67
N GLY A 35 -7.56 -8.61 4.71
CA GLY A 35 -8.10 -7.27 4.89
C GLY A 35 -7.28 -6.18 4.20
N THR A 36 -7.67 -4.93 4.42
CA THR A 36 -7.07 -3.76 3.76
C THR A 36 -6.89 -2.64 4.76
N LEU A 37 -5.66 -2.16 4.92
CA LEU A 37 -5.38 -0.97 5.70
C LEU A 37 -5.84 0.26 4.92
N THR A 38 -6.59 1.12 5.59
CA THR A 38 -7.19 2.32 5.00
C THR A 38 -6.58 3.55 5.67
N VAL A 39 -5.99 4.44 4.87
CA VAL A 39 -5.20 5.58 5.36
C VAL A 39 -5.70 6.86 4.71
N GLY A 40 -6.12 7.83 5.51
CA GLY A 40 -6.50 9.16 5.00
C GLY A 40 -5.31 9.88 4.33
N SER A 41 -5.61 10.75 3.36
CA SER A 41 -4.60 11.47 2.57
C SER A 41 -3.53 12.20 3.41
N ALA A 42 -3.92 12.85 4.51
CA ALA A 42 -3.02 13.55 5.41
C ALA A 42 -2.02 12.59 6.10
N ALA A 43 -2.52 11.47 6.63
CA ALA A 43 -1.69 10.45 7.26
C ALA A 43 -0.77 9.76 6.24
N TRP A 44 -1.27 9.51 5.02
CA TRP A 44 -0.46 8.97 3.93
C TRP A 44 0.69 9.90 3.56
N GLY A 45 0.43 11.21 3.47
CA GLY A 45 1.47 12.21 3.23
C GLY A 45 2.51 12.26 4.36
N ALA A 46 2.10 12.15 5.62
CA ALA A 46 3.01 12.09 6.76
C ALA A 46 3.87 10.81 6.73
N PHE A 47 3.27 9.67 6.42
CA PHE A 47 3.98 8.40 6.26
C PHE A 47 5.07 8.50 5.19
N LEU A 48 4.76 9.02 4.00
CA LEU A 48 5.74 9.16 2.92
C LEU A 48 6.92 10.07 3.29
N ARG A 49 6.68 11.14 4.07
CA ARG A 49 7.78 12.01 4.56
C ARG A 49 8.72 11.28 5.51
N LYS A 50 8.20 10.33 6.30
CA LYS A 50 9.02 9.50 7.20
C LYS A 50 9.71 8.35 6.47
N ALA A 51 9.04 7.73 5.51
CA ALA A 51 9.52 6.54 4.80
C ALA A 51 10.57 6.83 3.71
N LYS A 52 10.72 8.08 3.26
CA LYS A 52 11.73 8.51 2.26
C LYS A 52 13.14 8.71 2.83
N ARG A 53 13.37 8.40 4.10
CA ARG A 53 14.64 8.60 4.81
C ARG A 53 15.43 7.30 4.86
#